data_AF-W5Y7Q1-F1
#
_entry.id   AF-W5Y7Q1-F1
#
_cell.length_a   1.000
_cell.length_b   1.000
_cell.length_c   1.000
_cell.angle_alpha   90.00
_cell.angle_beta   90.00
_cell.angle_gamma   90.00
#
_symmetry.space_group_name_H-M   'P 1'
#
loop_
_entity.id
_entity.type
_entity.pdbx_description
1 polymer ?
#
loop_
_entity_poly.entity_id
_entity_poly.type
_entity_poly.pdbx_seq_one_letter_code
_entity_poly.pdbx_strand_id
1 'polypeptide(L)' 'MNTSAVLLMLLFIIVIWGGLAFSVFLLSRTDDNTTGELGDAPGTDDASLLHRVHKTA' A
#
# COMPACT_ATOMS: atom_id res chain seq x y z
N MET A 1 27.35 -14.92 22.39
CA MET A 1 26.86 -13.77 21.60
C MET A 1 27.33 -12.50 22.28
N ASN A 2 27.94 -11.55 21.55
CA ASN A 2 28.37 -10.27 22.14
C ASN A 2 27.17 -9.33 22.25
N THR A 3 27.07 -8.56 23.34
CA THR A 3 26.00 -7.57 23.61
C THR A 3 25.75 -6.66 22.42
N SER A 4 26.81 -6.18 21.76
CA SER A 4 26.70 -5.31 20.59
C SER A 4 25.95 -5.97 19.43
N ALA A 5 26.12 -7.29 19.22
CA ALA A 5 25.43 -8.01 18.16
C ALA A 5 23.91 -8.12 18.45
N VAL A 6 23.54 -8.31 19.72
CA VAL A 6 22.12 -8.35 20.14
C VAL A 6 21.47 -6.97 19.94
N LEU A 7 22.17 -5.89 20.30
CA LEU A 7 21.67 -4.53 20.10
C LEU A 7 21.44 -4.20 18.63
N LEU A 8 22.40 -4.56 17.76
CA LEU A 8 22.25 -4.34 16.31
C LEU A 8 21.14 -5.18 15.70
N MET A 9 20.95 -6.42 16.16
CA MET A 9 19.84 -7.27 15.74
C MET A 9 18.48 -6.66 16.12
N LEU A 10 18.32 -6.18 17.35
CA LEU A 10 17.09 -5.55 17.80
C LEU A 10 16.81 -4.25 17.04
N LEU A 11 17.84 -3.42 16.81
CA LEU A 11 17.71 -2.21 16.00
C LEU A 11 17.22 -2.53 14.59
N PHE A 12 17.81 -3.55 13.94
CA PHE A 12 17.37 -4.00 12.62
C PHE A 12 15.90 -4.42 12.61
N ILE A 13 15.48 -5.24 13.58
CA ILE A 13 14.09 -5.68 13.71
C ILE A 13 13.14 -4.49 13.88
N ILE A 14 13.47 -3.55 14.78
CA ILE A 14 12.64 -2.38 15.06
C ILE A 14 12.52 -1.49 13.82
N VAL A 15 13.61 -1.26 13.08
CA VAL A 15 13.59 -0.41 11.89
C VAL A 15 12.75 -1.05 10.78
N ILE A 16 12.94 -2.33 10.49
CA ILE A 16 12.21 -3.02 9.41
C ILE A 16 10.72 -3.14 9.76
N TRP A 17 10.40 -3.72 10.92
CA TRP A 17 9.00 -3.95 11.29
C TRP A 17 8.29 -2.67 11.69
N GLY A 18 8.97 -1.75 12.36
CA GLY A 18 8.43 -0.43 12.70
C GLY A 18 8.16 0.41 11.45
N GLY A 19 9.11 0.44 10.51
CA GLY A 19 8.92 1.11 9.22
C GLY A 19 7.77 0.52 8.43
N LEU A 20 7.73 -0.81 8.30
CA LEU A 20 6.65 -1.51 7.60
C LEU A 20 5.28 -1.25 8.25
N ALA A 21 5.15 -1.40 9.56
CA ALA A 21 3.90 -1.17 10.28
C ALA A 21 3.42 0.27 10.15
N PHE A 22 4.34 1.24 10.23
CA PHE A 22 4.03 2.66 10.05
C PHE A 22 3.56 2.97 8.62
N SER A 23 4.25 2.44 7.60
CA SER A 23 3.85 2.60 6.20
C SER A 23 2.46 1.99 5.93
N VAL A 24 2.19 0.78 6.45
CA VAL A 24 0.87 0.15 6.32
C VAL A 24 -0.20 0.97 7.03
N PHE A 25 0.08 1.48 8.23
CA PHE A 25 -0.85 2.33 8.96
C PHE A 25 -1.20 3.60 8.17
N LEU A 26 -0.21 4.27 7.58
CA LEU A 26 -0.45 5.44 6.74
C LEU A 26 -1.25 5.09 5.49
N LEU A 27 -0.90 4.00 4.80
CA LEU A 27 -1.59 3.56 3.59
C LEU A 27 -3.05 3.19 3.90
N SER A 28 -3.32 2.55 5.03
CA SER A 28 -4.67 2.16 5.44
C SER A 28 -5.61 3.34 5.74
N ARG A 29 -5.08 4.55 5.89
CA ARG A 29 -5.87 5.78 6.05
C ARG A 29 -6.23 6.45 4.73
N THR A 30 -5.78 5.89 3.62
CA THR A 30 -6.06 6.37 2.28
C THR A 30 -7.08 5.44 1.63
N ASP A 31 -8.10 6.00 0.98
CA ASP A 31 -9.07 5.23 0.19
C ASP A 31 -8.57 5.17 -1.26
N ASP A 32 -8.22 3.97 -1.71
CA ASP A 32 -7.73 3.69 -3.06
C ASP A 32 -8.74 4.13 -4.14
N ASN A 33 -10.05 4.17 -3.84
CA ASN A 33 -11.07 4.65 -4.80
C ASN A 33 -11.02 6.16 -5.04
N THR A 34 -10.51 6.92 -4.07
CA THR A 34 -10.50 8.40 -4.13
C THR A 34 -9.10 8.97 -4.32
N THR A 35 -8.10 8.12 -4.45
CA THR A 35 -6.71 8.54 -4.60
C THR A 35 -6.13 8.21 -5.97
N GLY A 36 -5.28 9.13 -6.47
CA GLY A 36 -4.69 9.04 -7.80
C GLY A 36 -5.48 9.78 -8.89
N GLU A 37 -4.90 9.89 -10.09
CA GLU A 37 -5.48 10.59 -11.24
C GLU A 37 -6.78 9.94 -11.75
N LEU A 38 -6.97 8.65 -11.45
CA LEU A 38 -8.10 7.85 -11.92
C LEU A 38 -9.30 7.85 -10.95
N GLY A 39 -9.17 8.41 -9.75
CA GLY A 39 -10.21 8.33 -8.71
C GLY A 39 -11.55 8.99 -9.12
N ASP A 40 -11.48 10.16 -9.76
CA ASP A 40 -12.65 10.89 -10.26
C ASP A 40 -12.69 10.97 -11.80
N ALA A 41 -11.79 10.25 -12.49
CA ALA A 41 -11.69 10.32 -13.93
C ALA A 41 -12.95 9.70 -14.60
N PRO A 42 -13.53 10.33 -15.63
CA PRO A 42 -14.71 9.78 -16.29
C PRO A 42 -14.43 8.42 -16.93
N GLY A 43 -15.20 7.40 -16.55
CA GLY A 43 -15.16 6.07 -17.15
C GLY A 43 -14.03 5.15 -16.68
N THR A 44 -13.42 5.47 -15.53
CA THR A 44 -12.48 4.61 -14.79
C THR A 44 -13.14 3.86 -13.64
N ASP A 45 -14.43 4.05 -13.42
CA ASP A 45 -15.23 3.30 -12.46
C ASP A 45 -15.43 1.83 -12.88
N ASP A 46 -15.67 0.96 -11.90
CA ASP A 46 -15.84 -0.48 -12.10
C ASP A 46 -16.93 -0.81 -13.13
N ALA A 47 -18.06 -0.09 -13.11
CA ALA A 47 -19.16 -0.34 -14.02
C ALA A 47 -18.78 -0.02 -15.47
N SER A 48 -18.08 1.10 -15.69
CA SER A 48 -17.56 1.50 -17.01
C SER A 48 -16.48 0.53 -17.53
N LEU A 49 -15.58 0.05 -16.67
CA LEU A 49 -14.50 -0.86 -17.07
C LEU A 49 -15.02 -2.26 -17.40
N LEU A 50 -15.90 -2.83 -16.57
CA LEU A 50 -16.54 -4.12 -16.83
C LEU A 50 -17.32 -4.13 -18.14
N HIS A 51 -18.02 -3.03 -18.45
CA HIS A 51 -18.74 -2.88 -19.70
C HIS A 51 -17.82 -2.80 -20.93
N ARG A 52 -16.61 -2.21 -20.82
CA ARG A 52 -15.63 -2.20 -21.93
C ARG A 52 -15.04 -3.57 -22.19
N VAL A 53 -14.62 -4.29 -21.15
CA VAL A 53 -14.03 -5.63 -21.28
C VAL A 53 -14.96 -6.57 -22.05
N HIS A 54 -16.25 -6.54 -21.72
CA HIS A 54 -17.23 -7.41 -22.38
C HIS A 54 -17.50 -7.03 -23.85
N LYS A 55 -17.25 -5.77 -24.23
CA LYS A 55 -17.45 -5.27 -25.60
C LYS A 55 -16.25 -5.53 -26.52
N THR A 56 -15.09 -5.83 -25.96
CA THR A 56 -13.83 -6.10 -26.67
C THR A 56 -13.45 -7.58 -26.72
N ALA A 57 -14.19 -8.45 -26.02
CA ALA A 57 -14.09 -9.90 -26.07
C ALA A 57 -15.03 -10.48 -27.13
#